data_AF-A0A7C5T014-F1
#
_entry.id   AF-A0A7C5T014-F1
#
_cell.length_a   1.000
_cell.length_b   1.000
_cell.length_c   1.000
_cell.angle_alpha   90.00
_cell.angle_beta   90.00
_cell.angle_gamma   90.00
#
_symmetry.space_group_name_H-M   'P 1'
#
loop_
_entity.id
_entity.type
_entity.pdbx_description
1 polymer ?
#
loop_
_entity_poly.entity_id
_entity_poly.type
_entity_poly.pdbx_seq_one_letter_code
_entity_poly.pdbx_strand_id
1 'polypeptide(L)'
;LWHNAHLYAFQTVISQHPQGGIWLWDESQAILEEVTLLQNELCGICAGGQSSLVLRKSTVSENRGHGGLLLRDFAEVEVWESVFSRNSGYGVSVQHPSCGCPGPGFFGKISGGGNEFAENYKGPTCPADLIFLTR
;
A
#
# COMPACT_ATOMS: atom_id res chain seq x y z
N LEU A 1 0.66 12.27 -5.75
CA LEU A 1 -0.19 12.36 -6.95
C LEU A 1 -1.54 12.89 -6.49
N TRP A 2 -1.97 13.99 -7.10
CA TRP A 2 -3.13 14.80 -6.68
C TRP A 2 -3.87 15.25 -7.93
N HIS A 3 -5.16 15.57 -7.81
CA HIS A 3 -5.98 16.15 -8.88
C HIS A 3 -5.88 15.39 -10.21
N ASN A 4 -6.34 14.13 -10.21
CA ASN A 4 -6.42 13.29 -11.42
C ASN A 4 -5.06 13.05 -12.12
N ALA A 5 -4.01 12.89 -11.32
CA ALA A 5 -2.67 12.59 -11.85
C ALA A 5 -2.53 11.10 -12.20
N HIS A 6 -1.75 10.80 -13.24
CA HIS A 6 -1.46 9.43 -13.66
C HIS A 6 0.04 9.13 -13.52
N LEU A 7 0.37 7.98 -12.92
CA LEU A 7 1.73 7.46 -12.84
C LEU A 7 1.80 6.05 -13.43
N TYR A 8 2.73 5.84 -14.33
CA TYR A 8 3.21 4.52 -14.69
C TYR A 8 4.67 4.42 -14.26
N ALA A 9 5.00 3.42 -13.45
CA ALA A 9 6.37 3.14 -13.05
C ALA A 9 6.68 1.66 -13.26
N PHE A 10 7.81 1.41 -13.92
CA PHE A 10 8.33 0.08 -14.19
C PHE A 10 9.79 0.02 -13.77
N GLN A 11 10.21 -1.04 -13.08
CA GLN A 11 11.61 -1.25 -12.66
C GLN A 11 12.23 -0.03 -11.95
N THR A 12 11.45 0.56 -11.05
CA THR A 12 11.79 1.82 -10.36
C THR A 12 11.99 1.59 -8.87
N VAL A 13 12.97 2.29 -8.29
CA VAL A 13 13.22 2.29 -6.84
C VAL A 13 12.77 3.62 -6.24
N ILE A 14 11.94 3.56 -5.19
CA ILE A 14 11.43 4.70 -4.43
C ILE A 14 11.79 4.47 -2.97
N SER A 15 12.82 5.15 -2.48
CA SER A 15 13.39 4.86 -1.18
C SER A 15 13.81 6.07 -0.37
N GLN A 16 13.87 5.89 0.95
CA GLN A 16 14.42 6.85 1.91
C GLN A 16 13.73 8.22 1.91
N HIS A 17 12.44 8.25 1.56
CA HIS A 17 11.67 9.48 1.66
C HIS A 17 11.25 9.72 3.11
N PRO A 18 11.37 10.95 3.62
CA PRO A 18 10.97 11.31 4.99
C PRO A 18 9.45 11.27 5.20
N GLN A 19 8.67 11.10 4.13
CA GLN A 19 7.23 10.89 4.16
C GLN A 19 6.89 9.48 3.66
N GLY A 20 5.85 9.33 2.83
CA GLY A 20 5.60 8.05 2.16
C GLY A 20 6.31 8.00 0.81
N GLY A 21 6.54 6.79 0.29
CA GLY A 21 7.10 6.62 -1.05
C GLY A 21 6.15 7.15 -2.13
N ILE A 22 4.89 6.71 -2.10
CA ILE A 22 3.84 7.19 -3.01
C ILE A 22 2.58 7.57 -2.23
N TRP A 23 2.01 8.72 -2.57
CA TRP A 23 0.69 9.15 -2.11
C TRP A 23 -0.24 9.32 -3.31
N LEU A 24 -1.35 8.61 -3.33
CA LEU A 24 -2.44 8.73 -4.30
C LEU A 24 -3.64 9.38 -3.61
N TRP A 25 -4.13 10.47 -4.20
CA TRP A 25 -5.28 11.21 -3.69
C TRP A 25 -6.20 11.66 -4.83
N ASP A 26 -7.41 12.12 -4.49
CA ASP A 26 -8.47 12.47 -5.43
C ASP A 26 -8.74 11.32 -6.42
N GLU A 27 -8.93 11.59 -7.72
CA GLU A 27 -9.11 10.58 -8.76
C GLU A 27 -7.79 10.09 -9.39
N SER A 28 -6.65 10.24 -8.68
CA SER A 28 -5.34 9.87 -9.24
C SER A 28 -5.20 8.37 -9.46
N GLN A 29 -4.38 7.98 -10.45
CA GLN A 29 -4.17 6.59 -10.85
C GLN A 29 -2.69 6.26 -10.86
N ALA A 30 -2.33 5.06 -10.39
CA ALA A 30 -0.99 4.52 -10.55
C ALA A 30 -0.99 3.05 -10.98
N ILE A 31 -0.10 2.74 -11.92
CA ILE A 31 0.25 1.38 -12.31
C ILE A 31 1.73 1.20 -11.99
N LEU A 32 2.03 0.30 -11.07
CA LEU A 32 3.36 0.05 -10.55
C LEU A 32 3.70 -1.42 -10.79
N GLU A 33 4.73 -1.67 -11.59
CA GLU A 33 5.16 -3.02 -11.96
C GLU A 33 6.67 -3.17 -11.74
N GLU A 34 7.09 -4.25 -11.08
CA GLU A 34 8.51 -4.48 -10.77
C GLU A 34 9.17 -3.31 -10.00
N VAL A 35 8.40 -2.62 -9.16
CA VAL A 35 8.93 -1.50 -8.37
C VAL A 35 9.42 -1.96 -7.00
N THR A 36 10.35 -1.19 -6.43
CA THR A 36 10.84 -1.38 -5.06
C THR A 36 10.56 -0.13 -4.23
N LEU A 37 9.75 -0.27 -3.18
CA LEU A 37 9.48 0.78 -2.19
C LEU A 37 10.13 0.42 -0.86
N LEU A 38 11.21 1.14 -0.52
CA LEU A 38 12.13 0.74 0.54
C LEU A 38 12.42 1.88 1.53
N GLN A 39 12.34 1.61 2.83
CA GLN A 39 12.79 2.56 3.87
C GLN A 39 12.14 3.95 3.80
N ASN A 40 10.86 4.04 3.42
CA ASN A 40 10.11 5.30 3.52
C ASN A 40 9.51 5.43 4.93
N GLU A 41 9.52 6.65 5.50
CA GLU A 41 9.29 6.85 6.94
C GLU A 41 7.80 6.74 7.37
N LEU A 42 6.84 7.12 6.53
CA LEU A 42 5.40 7.08 6.88
C LEU A 42 4.70 5.81 6.39
N CYS A 43 4.97 5.41 5.16
CA CYS A 43 4.50 4.17 4.53
C CYS A 43 5.19 3.99 3.16
N GLY A 44 5.15 2.78 2.60
CA GLY A 44 5.51 2.58 1.20
C GLY A 44 4.55 3.34 0.27
N ILE A 45 3.26 3.02 0.39
CA ILE A 45 2.19 3.61 -0.42
C ILE A 45 1.00 3.98 0.48
N CYS A 46 0.44 5.17 0.26
CA CYS A 46 -0.87 5.57 0.79
C CYS A 46 -1.82 5.84 -0.38
N ALA A 47 -2.93 5.11 -0.46
CA ALA A 47 -3.98 5.33 -1.44
C ALA A 47 -5.27 5.77 -0.74
N GLY A 48 -5.76 6.96 -1.07
CA GLY A 48 -7.00 7.53 -0.54
C GLY A 48 -7.79 8.34 -1.57
N GLY A 49 -8.79 9.10 -1.12
CA GLY A 49 -9.73 9.74 -2.04
C GLY A 49 -10.51 8.70 -2.87
N GLN A 50 -10.59 8.93 -4.19
CA GLN A 50 -11.18 8.01 -5.17
C GLN A 50 -10.10 7.44 -6.11
N SER A 51 -8.89 7.25 -5.58
CA SER A 51 -7.74 6.85 -6.38
C SER A 51 -7.77 5.38 -6.80
N SER A 52 -7.04 5.05 -7.85
CA SER A 52 -6.85 3.68 -8.34
C SER A 52 -5.39 3.27 -8.31
N LEU A 53 -5.08 2.09 -7.80
CA LEU A 53 -3.73 1.54 -7.77
C LEU A 53 -3.70 0.10 -8.31
N VAL A 54 -2.80 -0.17 -9.24
CA VAL A 54 -2.39 -1.51 -9.62
C VAL A 54 -0.93 -1.70 -9.22
N LEU A 55 -0.65 -2.66 -8.33
CA LEU A 55 0.69 -3.03 -7.90
C LEU A 55 0.98 -4.49 -8.28
N ARG A 56 2.02 -4.73 -9.07
CA ARG A 56 2.38 -6.07 -9.55
C ARG A 56 3.86 -6.37 -9.40
N LYS A 57 4.21 -7.60 -9.03
CA LYS A 57 5.60 -8.10 -9.03
C LYS A 57 6.58 -7.20 -8.30
N SER A 58 6.13 -6.55 -7.23
CA SER A 58 6.84 -5.45 -6.59
C SER A 58 7.28 -5.82 -5.18
N THR A 59 8.28 -5.10 -4.67
CA THR A 59 8.75 -5.25 -3.29
C THR A 59 8.43 -4.01 -2.48
N VAL A 60 7.76 -4.18 -1.36
CA VAL A 60 7.42 -3.11 -0.41
C VAL A 60 7.97 -3.49 0.95
N SER A 61 9.15 -2.95 1.30
CA SER A 61 9.90 -3.43 2.46
C SER A 61 10.52 -2.34 3.32
N GLU A 62 10.71 -2.66 4.60
CA GLU A 62 11.37 -1.79 5.58
C GLU A 62 10.75 -0.38 5.71
N ASN A 63 9.50 -0.20 5.27
CA ASN A 63 8.80 1.07 5.43
C ASN A 63 8.26 1.19 6.86
N ARG A 64 8.34 2.39 7.40
CA ARG A 64 7.99 2.68 8.80
C ARG A 64 6.54 3.18 8.91
N GLY A 65 6.18 3.71 10.08
CA GLY A 65 4.86 4.29 10.33
C GLY A 65 3.71 3.29 10.15
N HIS A 66 2.88 3.52 9.13
CA HIS A 66 1.74 2.67 8.80
C HIS A 66 2.12 1.37 8.08
N GLY A 67 3.37 1.26 7.61
CA GLY A 67 3.92 0.04 7.03
C GLY A 67 3.95 0.07 5.50
N GLY A 68 3.56 -1.03 4.85
CA GLY A 68 3.69 -1.18 3.40
C GLY A 68 2.69 -0.34 2.63
N LEU A 69 1.44 -0.77 2.60
CA LEU A 69 0.34 -0.13 1.88
C LEU A 69 -0.80 0.24 2.83
N LEU A 70 -1.15 1.52 2.90
CA LEU A 70 -2.29 2.04 3.65
C LEU A 70 -3.41 2.48 2.69
N LEU A 71 -4.62 1.98 2.92
CA LEU A 71 -5.81 2.24 2.11
C LEU A 71 -6.84 3.07 2.88
N ARG A 72 -7.40 4.09 2.23
CA ARG A 72 -8.30 5.08 2.84
C ARG A 72 -9.45 5.42 1.91
N ASP A 73 -10.51 5.98 2.49
CA ASP A 73 -11.65 6.55 1.77
C ASP A 73 -12.24 5.55 0.76
N PHE A 74 -12.25 5.86 -0.53
CA PHE A 74 -12.87 5.04 -1.59
C PHE A 74 -11.85 4.48 -2.58
N ALA A 75 -10.58 4.36 -2.18
CA ALA A 75 -9.54 3.87 -3.09
C ALA A 75 -9.84 2.45 -3.62
N GLU A 76 -9.62 2.24 -4.91
CA GLU A 76 -9.71 0.95 -5.57
C GLU A 76 -8.32 0.38 -5.84
N VAL A 77 -8.00 -0.79 -5.29
CA VAL A 77 -6.63 -1.32 -5.33
C VAL A 77 -6.57 -2.78 -5.75
N GLU A 78 -5.67 -3.05 -6.70
CA GLU A 78 -5.26 -4.37 -7.14
C GLU A 78 -3.80 -4.64 -6.74
N VAL A 79 -3.55 -5.76 -6.03
CA VAL A 79 -2.20 -6.14 -5.62
C VAL A 79 -1.90 -7.60 -5.98
N TRP A 80 -0.92 -7.81 -6.84
CA TRP A 80 -0.59 -9.14 -7.36
C TRP A 80 0.89 -9.47 -7.26
N GLU A 81 1.20 -10.72 -6.92
CA GLU A 81 2.55 -11.29 -7.02
C GLU A 81 3.64 -10.43 -6.35
N SER A 82 3.30 -9.71 -5.29
CA SER A 82 4.18 -8.73 -4.63
C SER A 82 4.59 -9.18 -3.24
N VAL A 83 5.73 -8.68 -2.78
CA VAL A 83 6.31 -9.00 -1.46
C VAL A 83 6.17 -7.79 -0.55
N PHE A 84 5.54 -7.99 0.61
CA PHE A 84 5.48 -7.02 1.69
C PHE A 84 6.27 -7.56 2.87
N SER A 85 7.43 -6.96 3.18
CA SER A 85 8.28 -7.51 4.22
C SER A 85 8.94 -6.49 5.15
N ARG A 86 9.10 -6.86 6.42
CA ARG A 86 9.85 -6.07 7.41
C ARG A 86 9.36 -4.64 7.58
N ASN A 87 8.11 -4.36 7.24
CA ASN A 87 7.52 -3.04 7.47
C ASN A 87 7.20 -2.89 8.96
N SER A 88 7.39 -1.69 9.53
CA SER A 88 7.09 -1.43 10.95
C SER A 88 5.58 -1.41 11.25
N GLY A 89 4.74 -1.35 10.22
CA GLY A 89 3.29 -1.48 10.31
C GLY A 89 2.80 -2.85 9.83
N TYR A 90 1.66 -2.84 9.16
CA TYR A 90 1.18 -4.01 8.42
C TYR A 90 1.80 -4.05 7.02
N GLY A 91 1.73 -5.20 6.35
CA GLY A 91 2.01 -5.27 4.91
C GLY A 91 0.98 -4.48 4.12
N VAL A 92 -0.30 -4.85 4.25
CA VAL A 92 -1.45 -4.07 3.72
C VAL A 92 -2.42 -3.75 4.86
N SER A 93 -2.81 -2.49 5.02
CA SER A 93 -3.85 -2.11 5.98
C SER A 93 -4.83 -1.10 5.46
N VAL A 94 -6.01 -1.05 6.08
CA VAL A 94 -7.02 -0.02 5.85
C VAL A 94 -7.05 1.00 6.99
N GLN A 95 -7.54 2.20 6.71
CA GLN A 95 -7.85 3.18 7.74
C GLN A 95 -9.01 2.68 8.58
N HIS A 96 -8.68 2.18 9.76
CA HIS A 96 -9.63 1.74 10.76
C HIS A 96 -8.99 1.83 12.16
N PRO A 97 -9.76 2.19 13.21
CA PRO A 97 -9.24 2.26 14.57
C PRO A 97 -8.54 0.98 15.04
N SER A 98 -9.07 -0.21 14.69
CA SER A 98 -8.44 -1.50 15.06
C SER A 98 -7.09 -1.74 14.37
N CYS A 99 -6.84 -1.09 13.23
CA CYS A 99 -5.55 -1.13 12.54
C CYS A 99 -4.55 -0.09 13.09
N GLY A 100 -4.95 0.68 14.10
CA GLY A 100 -4.15 1.78 14.65
C GLY A 100 -4.06 2.99 13.70
N CYS A 101 -5.04 3.15 12.81
CA CYS A 101 -5.19 4.31 11.93
C CYS A 101 -6.63 4.83 12.06
N PRO A 102 -6.96 5.58 13.13
CA PRO A 102 -8.28 6.18 13.27
C PRO A 102 -8.51 7.23 12.17
N GLY A 103 -9.77 7.41 11.77
CA GLY A 103 -10.16 8.39 10.77
C GLY A 103 -11.49 8.03 10.10
N PRO A 104 -11.80 8.66 8.95
CA PRO A 104 -13.08 8.47 8.25
C PRO A 104 -13.39 7.03 7.88
N GLY A 105 -12.38 6.23 7.53
CA GLY A 105 -12.51 4.81 7.24
C GLY A 105 -11.98 4.43 5.86
N PHE A 106 -12.22 3.17 5.49
CA PHE A 106 -12.03 2.66 4.13
C PHE A 106 -13.32 1.98 3.68
N PHE A 107 -13.78 2.37 2.50
CA PHE A 107 -15.04 1.99 1.87
C PHE A 107 -14.84 1.60 0.39
N GLY A 108 -13.59 1.55 -0.06
CA GLY A 108 -13.23 1.16 -1.41
C GLY A 108 -13.17 -0.36 -1.60
N LYS A 109 -12.50 -0.77 -2.68
CA LYS A 109 -12.38 -2.18 -3.07
C LYS A 109 -10.93 -2.62 -3.11
N ILE A 110 -10.69 -3.84 -2.66
CA ILE A 110 -9.38 -4.48 -2.71
C ILE A 110 -9.54 -5.81 -3.43
N SER A 111 -8.68 -6.05 -4.41
CA SER A 111 -8.54 -7.34 -5.08
C SER A 111 -7.07 -7.68 -5.27
N GLY A 112 -6.76 -8.95 -5.47
CA GLY A 112 -5.38 -9.38 -5.56
C GLY A 112 -5.18 -10.83 -5.19
N GLY A 113 -3.94 -11.27 -5.32
CA GLY A 113 -3.51 -12.64 -5.04
C GLY A 113 -2.01 -12.86 -5.28
N GLY A 114 -1.50 -13.98 -4.80
CA GLY A 114 -0.11 -14.41 -4.96
C GLY A 114 0.91 -13.54 -4.23
N ASN A 115 0.49 -12.75 -3.23
CA ASN A 115 1.40 -11.89 -2.48
C ASN A 115 2.05 -12.60 -1.30
N GLU A 116 3.29 -12.26 -1.01
CA GLU A 116 4.02 -12.76 0.15
C GLU A 116 4.08 -11.69 1.24
N PHE A 117 3.82 -12.11 2.49
CA PHE A 117 3.93 -11.26 3.66
C PHE A 117 4.88 -11.88 4.66
N ALA A 118 5.98 -11.20 4.96
CA ALA A 118 7.00 -11.72 5.85
C ALA A 118 7.48 -10.66 6.85
N GLU A 119 7.53 -11.00 8.15
CA GLU A 119 8.19 -10.17 9.16
C GLU A 119 7.65 -8.72 9.30
N ASN A 120 6.41 -8.43 8.87
CA ASN A 120 5.79 -7.12 9.11
C ASN A 120 5.38 -7.03 10.59
N TYR A 121 5.81 -5.97 11.28
CA TYR A 121 5.75 -5.89 12.75
C TYR A 121 4.33 -6.01 13.33
N LYS A 122 3.33 -5.37 12.70
CA LYS A 122 1.94 -5.48 13.16
C LYS A 122 1.21 -6.71 12.61
N GLY A 123 1.77 -7.35 11.58
CA GLY A 123 1.18 -8.51 10.91
C GLY A 123 1.08 -8.37 9.38
N PRO A 124 0.64 -9.42 8.68
CA PRO A 124 0.57 -9.42 7.22
C PRO A 124 -0.43 -8.37 6.73
N THR A 125 -1.64 -8.36 7.30
CA THR A 125 -2.72 -7.48 6.87
C THR A 125 -3.59 -6.97 8.02
N CYS A 126 -4.30 -5.86 7.78
CA CYS A 126 -5.38 -5.38 8.64
C CYS A 126 -6.53 -4.72 7.84
N PRO A 127 -7.78 -5.19 7.93
CA PRO A 127 -8.24 -6.30 8.76
C PRO A 127 -7.65 -7.64 8.31
N ALA A 128 -7.67 -8.62 9.22
CA ALA A 128 -7.13 -9.96 8.96
C ALA A 128 -7.79 -10.63 7.76
N ASP A 129 -9.03 -10.26 7.43
CA ASP A 129 -9.77 -10.78 6.27
C ASP A 129 -9.07 -10.51 4.94
N LEU A 130 -8.20 -9.49 4.86
CA LEU A 130 -7.38 -9.22 3.68
C LEU A 130 -6.29 -10.28 3.44
N ILE A 131 -6.18 -11.31 4.30
CA ILE A 131 -5.27 -12.44 4.08
C ILE A 131 -5.57 -13.19 2.77
N PHE A 132 -6.74 -13.01 2.15
CA PHE A 132 -7.01 -13.54 0.81
C PHE A 132 -5.96 -13.09 -0.23
N LEU A 133 -5.28 -11.95 0.00
CA LEU A 133 -4.22 -11.44 -0.88
C LEU A 133 -3.02 -12.39 -1.01
N THR A 134 -2.88 -13.39 -0.14
CA THR A 134 -1.83 -14.43 -0.24
C THR A 134 -2.16 -15.53 -1.23
N ARG A 135 -3.43 -15.66 -1.65
CA ARG A 135 -3.94 -16.80 -2.43
C ARG A 135 -3.70 -16.64 -3.91
#